data_AF-A0A661C129-F1
#
_entry.id   AF-A0A661C129-F1
#
_cell.length_a   1.000
_cell.length_b   1.000
_cell.length_c   1.000
_cell.angle_alpha   90.00
_cell.angle_beta   90.00
_cell.angle_gamma   90.00
#
_symmetry.space_group_name_H-M   'P 1'
#
loop_
_entity.id
_entity.type
_entity.pdbx_description
1 polymer ?
#
loop_
_entity_poly.entity_id
_entity_poly.type
_entity_poly.pdbx_seq_one_letter_code
_entity_poly.pdbx_strand_id
1 'polypeptide(L)'
;MRTIVAGYHNMGCEGLEALIRNGYDVVAVFTYADAADEVIWFGSVAEAAARHNIPVYTPDNINHPLWLEKIRELKPDVLFSFYYRDILSADILDVPASGCFNLHGSLLPKYRG
;
A
#
# COMPACT_ATOMS: atom_id res chain seq x y z
N MET A 1 -11.88 -0.30 10.56
CA MET A 1 -11.04 -1.50 10.31
C MET A 1 -9.61 -1.06 10.19
N ARG A 2 -8.70 -1.74 10.89
CA ARG A 2 -7.27 -1.45 10.90
C ARG A 2 -6.65 -1.89 9.58
N THR A 3 -6.01 -0.96 8.88
CA THR A 3 -5.73 -1.12 7.45
C THR A 3 -4.30 -0.75 7.14
N ILE A 4 -3.64 -1.59 6.35
CA ILE A 4 -2.38 -1.24 5.70
C ILE A 4 -2.65 -0.96 4.23
N VAL A 5 -2.00 0.07 3.71
CA VAL A 5 -2.00 0.38 2.28
C VAL A 5 -0.61 0.12 1.72
N ALA A 6 -0.52 -0.68 0.67
CA ALA A 6 0.64 -0.73 -0.21
C ALA A 6 0.24 0.00 -1.49
N GLY A 7 0.84 1.15 -1.78
CA GLY A 7 0.37 1.97 -2.89
C GLY A 7 1.42 2.86 -3.50
N TYR A 8 1.23 3.17 -4.78
CA TYR A 8 2.07 4.12 -5.49
C TYR A 8 1.28 4.91 -6.53
N HIS A 9 1.85 6.02 -6.98
CA HIS A 9 1.28 6.86 -8.04
C HIS A 9 -0.10 7.45 -7.68
N ASN A 10 -0.74 8.10 -8.65
CA ASN A 10 -2.08 8.68 -8.50
C ASN A 10 -3.11 7.70 -7.91
N MET A 11 -3.07 6.41 -8.32
CA MET A 11 -4.03 5.41 -7.84
C MET A 11 -3.80 5.05 -6.38
N GLY A 12 -2.55 5.06 -5.91
CA GLY A 12 -2.23 4.95 -4.49
C GLY A 12 -2.77 6.12 -3.68
N CYS A 13 -2.65 7.35 -4.18
CA CYS A 13 -3.22 8.54 -3.53
C CYS A 13 -4.75 8.45 -3.44
N GLU A 14 -5.41 8.18 -4.57
CA GLU A 14 -6.87 8.09 -4.62
C GLU A 14 -7.41 6.93 -3.77
N GLY A 15 -6.71 5.78 -3.77
CA GLY A 15 -7.06 4.64 -2.93
C GLY A 15 -6.93 4.96 -1.44
N LEU A 16 -5.83 5.61 -1.04
CA LEU A 16 -5.62 6.05 0.34
C LEU A 16 -6.72 7.03 0.80
N GLU A 17 -6.96 8.09 0.03
CA GLU A 17 -7.98 9.09 0.35
C GLU A 17 -9.39 8.49 0.40
N ALA A 18 -9.69 7.54 -0.50
CA ALA A 18 -10.95 6.82 -0.48
C ALA A 18 -11.14 5.99 0.80
N LEU A 19 -10.10 5.29 1.26
CA LEU A 19 -10.17 4.52 2.52
C LEU A 19 -10.38 5.44 3.73
N ILE A 20 -9.63 6.53 3.82
CA ILE A 20 -9.77 7.51 4.92
C ILE A 20 -11.18 8.09 4.96
N ARG A 21 -11.68 8.54 3.80
CA ARG A 21 -13.04 9.09 3.66
C ARG A 21 -14.14 8.10 4.06
N ASN A 22 -13.89 6.79 3.91
CA ASN A 22 -14.83 5.74 4.30
C ASN A 22 -14.59 5.21 5.73
N GLY A 23 -13.76 5.87 6.53
CA GLY A 23 -13.59 5.56 7.95
C GLY A 23 -12.71 4.35 8.25
N TYR A 24 -11.84 3.95 7.31
CA TYR A 24 -10.80 2.96 7.62
C TYR A 24 -9.70 3.60 8.48
N ASP A 25 -9.21 2.84 9.47
CA ASP A 25 -8.07 3.23 10.31
C ASP A 25 -6.80 2.82 9.57
N VAL A 26 -6.24 3.71 8.75
CA VAL A 26 -5.02 3.43 7.97
C VAL A 26 -3.80 3.64 8.87
N VAL A 27 -3.15 2.54 9.25
CA VAL A 27 -2.11 2.54 10.29
C VAL A 27 -0.69 2.58 9.76
N ALA A 28 -0.52 2.25 8.48
CA ALA A 28 0.73 2.38 7.77
C ALA A 28 0.49 2.40 6.26
N VAL A 29 1.38 3.12 5.57
CA VAL A 29 1.50 3.14 4.12
C VAL A 29 2.87 2.60 3.74
N PHE A 30 2.89 1.61 2.86
CA PHE A 30 4.08 1.13 2.16
C PHE A 30 4.06 1.69 0.74
N THR A 31 5.13 2.38 0.37
CA THR A 31 5.29 3.04 -0.94
C THR A 31 6.75 2.94 -1.38
N TYR A 32 7.10 3.61 -2.46
CA TYR A 32 8.47 3.73 -2.94
C TYR A 32 9.06 5.09 -2.58
N ALA A 33 10.38 5.12 -2.40
CA ALA A 33 11.11 6.36 -2.44
C ALA A 33 11.09 6.90 -3.87
N ASP A 34 10.99 8.22 -4.00
CA ASP A 34 11.03 8.87 -5.29
C ASP A 34 12.43 8.74 -5.90
N ALA A 35 12.50 8.23 -7.13
CA ALA A 35 13.76 8.05 -7.83
C ALA A 35 14.25 9.40 -8.38
N ALA A 36 15.51 9.75 -8.12
CA ALA A 36 16.08 11.06 -8.48
C ALA A 36 16.13 11.32 -9.99
N ASP A 37 16.02 10.27 -10.81
CA ASP A 37 16.03 10.27 -12.26
C ASP A 37 14.64 10.12 -12.90
N GLU A 38 13.58 9.95 -12.10
CA GLU A 38 12.20 9.84 -12.61
C GLU A 38 11.56 11.24 -12.71
N VAL A 39 10.96 11.54 -13.86
CA VAL A 39 10.11 12.74 -13.98
C VAL A 39 8.79 12.43 -13.28
N ILE A 40 8.69 12.88 -12.03
CA ILE A 40 7.51 12.66 -11.19
C ILE A 40 6.40 13.61 -11.64
N TRP A 41 5.44 13.08 -12.39
CA TRP A 41 4.23 13.80 -12.83
C TRP A 41 2.98 13.41 -12.03
N PHE A 42 3.11 12.41 -11.16
CA PHE A 42 2.05 11.83 -10.37
C PHE A 42 2.11 12.27 -8.90
N GLY A 43 1.00 12.13 -8.20
CA GLY A 43 0.92 12.42 -6.77
C GLY A 43 1.77 11.48 -5.93
N SER A 44 2.43 12.02 -4.90
CA SER A 44 3.18 11.26 -3.93
C SER A 44 2.26 10.67 -2.86
N VAL A 45 2.22 9.34 -2.77
CA VAL A 45 1.46 8.62 -1.73
C VAL A 45 2.05 8.91 -0.34
N ALA A 46 3.37 9.12 -0.27
CA ALA A 46 4.04 9.50 0.98
C ALA A 46 3.55 10.87 1.47
N GLU A 47 3.45 11.86 0.58
CA GLU A 47 2.91 13.18 0.92
C GLU A 47 1.41 13.14 1.26
N ALA A 48 0.63 12.30 0.58
CA ALA A 48 -0.78 12.08 0.91
C ALA A 48 -0.92 11.50 2.32
N ALA A 49 -0.15 10.47 2.66
CA ALA A 49 -0.13 9.87 3.99
C ALA A 49 0.34 10.86 5.08
N ALA A 50 1.36 11.67 4.79
CA ALA A 50 1.89 12.66 5.73
C ALA A 50 0.84 13.72 6.12
N ARG A 51 -0.03 14.14 5.19
CA ARG A 51 -1.14 15.08 5.46
C ARG A 51 -2.11 14.55 6.53
N HIS A 52 -2.22 13.23 6.65
CA HIS A 52 -3.07 12.55 7.63
C HIS A 52 -2.28 12.00 8.83
N ASN A 53 -0.99 12.33 8.95
CA ASN A 53 -0.07 11.82 9.98
C ASN A 53 0.04 10.28 10.00
N ILE A 54 -0.10 9.65 8.83
CA ILE A 54 0.01 8.19 8.70
C ILE A 54 1.49 7.83 8.52
N PRO A 55 2.03 6.84 9.28
CA PRO A 55 3.39 6.36 9.09
C PRO A 55 3.63 5.82 7.67
N VAL A 56 4.72 6.25 7.06
CA VAL A 56 5.13 5.82 5.71
C VAL A 56 6.42 5.01 5.79
N TYR A 57 6.45 3.91 5.05
CA TYR A 57 7.61 3.05 4.90
C TYR A 57 7.95 2.87 3.42
N THR A 58 9.23 2.97 3.09
CA THR A 58 9.75 2.81 1.72
C THR A 58 10.79 1.69 1.66
N PRO A 59 10.40 0.43 1.90
CA PRO A 59 11.34 -0.67 1.92
C PRO A 59 11.87 -0.97 0.51
N ASP A 60 13.16 -1.30 0.40
CA ASP A 60 13.71 -1.87 -0.85
C ASP A 60 13.09 -3.24 -1.16
N ASN A 61 12.69 -3.97 -0.12
CA ASN A 61 12.00 -5.25 -0.23
C ASN A 61 11.01 -5.41 0.93
N ILE A 62 9.73 -5.22 0.67
CA ILE A 62 8.66 -5.39 1.67
C ILE A 62 8.57 -6.82 2.22
N ASN A 63 9.02 -7.82 1.46
CA ASN A 63 9.00 -9.23 1.87
C ASN A 63 10.15 -9.62 2.80
N HIS A 64 11.05 -8.68 3.13
CA HIS A 64 12.11 -8.95 4.09
C HIS A 64 11.52 -9.25 5.48
N PRO A 65 12.05 -10.23 6.25
CA PRO A 65 11.49 -10.63 7.55
C PRO A 65 11.23 -9.48 8.52
N LEU A 66 12.09 -8.45 8.52
CA LEU A 66 11.90 -7.23 9.30
C LEU A 66 10.53 -6.57 9.06
N TRP A 67 10.12 -6.47 7.80
CA TRP A 67 8.86 -5.82 7.42
C TRP A 67 7.68 -6.74 7.63
N LEU A 68 7.85 -8.05 7.45
CA LEU A 68 6.84 -9.03 7.84
C LEU A 68 6.50 -8.93 9.33
N GLU A 69 7.51 -8.88 10.21
CA GLU A 69 7.30 -8.69 11.65
C GLU A 69 6.61 -7.36 11.95
N LYS A 70 7.05 -6.27 11.30
CA LYS A 70 6.41 -4.96 11.42
C LYS A 70 4.93 -4.99 11.04
N ILE A 71 4.60 -5.63 9.92
CA ILE A 71 3.23 -5.79 9.43
C ILE A 71 2.39 -6.60 10.43
N ARG A 72 2.94 -7.65 11.02
CA ARG A 72 2.29 -8.44 12.09
C ARG A 72 2.02 -7.60 13.34
N GLU A 73 2.99 -6.81 13.79
CA GLU A 73 2.84 -5.92 14.95
C GLU A 73 1.75 -4.86 14.75
N LEU A 74 1.60 -4.38 13.51
CA LEU A 74 0.55 -3.42 13.15
C LEU A 74 -0.85 -4.02 13.21
N LYS A 75 -0.98 -5.36 13.23
CA LYS A 75 -2.26 -6.10 13.36
C LYS A 75 -3.34 -5.61 12.38
N PRO A 76 -3.07 -5.57 11.06
CA PRO A 76 -4.08 -5.17 10.08
C PRO A 76 -5.25 -6.16 10.05
N ASP A 77 -6.46 -5.64 9.96
CA ASP A 77 -7.64 -6.42 9.60
C ASP A 77 -7.66 -6.72 8.09
N VAL A 78 -7.16 -5.77 7.27
CA VAL A 78 -7.16 -5.82 5.81
C VAL A 78 -5.94 -5.10 5.22
N LEU A 79 -5.46 -5.56 4.07
CA LEU A 79 -4.43 -4.87 3.29
C LEU A 79 -4.97 -4.52 1.90
N PHE A 80 -4.77 -3.27 1.48
CA PHE A 80 -5.09 -2.82 0.13
C PHE A 80 -3.83 -2.54 -0.66
N SER A 81 -3.73 -3.13 -1.84
CA SER A 81 -2.73 -2.83 -2.86
C SER A 81 -3.34 -1.92 -3.92
N PHE A 82 -2.75 -0.73 -4.10
CA PHE A 82 -3.16 0.25 -5.10
C PHE A 82 -1.96 0.59 -5.98
N TYR A 83 -1.79 -0.12 -7.09
CA TYR A 83 -0.69 0.09 -8.03
C TYR A 83 0.70 -0.07 -7.38
N TYR A 84 0.80 -0.90 -6.34
CA TYR A 84 2.09 -1.30 -5.79
C TYR A 84 2.84 -2.17 -6.81
N ARG A 85 4.16 -2.00 -6.94
CA ARG A 85 4.95 -2.58 -8.03
C ARG A 85 5.50 -3.96 -7.68
N ASP A 86 5.78 -4.21 -6.40
CA ASP A 86 6.36 -5.48 -5.96
C ASP A 86 5.30 -6.50 -5.59
N ILE A 87 5.62 -7.77 -5.84
CA ILE A 87 4.81 -8.90 -5.40
C ILE A 87 4.89 -8.99 -3.88
N LEU A 88 3.73 -9.04 -3.22
CA LEU A 88 3.62 -9.37 -1.80
C LEU A 88 3.67 -10.89 -1.64
N SER A 89 4.53 -11.37 -0.75
CA SER A 89 4.68 -12.80 -0.45
C SER A 89 3.43 -13.37 0.22
N ALA A 90 3.25 -14.69 0.12
CA ALA A 90 2.18 -15.38 0.83
C ALA A 90 2.21 -15.07 2.34
N ASP A 91 3.40 -15.02 2.94
CA ASP A 91 3.56 -14.69 4.37
C ASP A 91 2.96 -13.33 4.74
N ILE A 92 3.06 -12.32 3.86
CA ILE A 92 2.41 -11.02 4.07
C ILE A 92 0.92 -11.12 3.82
N LEU A 93 0.51 -11.78 2.74
CA LEU A 93 -0.89 -11.91 2.35
C LEU A 93 -1.73 -12.67 3.38
N ASP A 94 -1.10 -13.56 4.15
CA ASP A 94 -1.72 -14.35 5.21
C ASP A 94 -1.86 -13.58 6.55
N VAL A 95 -1.26 -12.39 6.70
CA VAL A 95 -1.36 -11.62 7.95
C VAL A 95 -2.77 -11.05 8.19
N PRO A 96 -3.40 -10.33 7.24
CA PRO A 96 -4.68 -9.68 7.50
C PRO A 96 -5.84 -10.68 7.46
N ALA A 97 -6.60 -10.77 8.55
CA ALA A 97 -7.67 -11.76 8.69
C ALA A 97 -8.80 -11.62 7.66
N SER A 98 -9.05 -10.40 7.15
CA SER A 98 -10.06 -10.13 6.10
C SER A 98 -9.48 -10.22 4.68
N GLY A 99 -8.22 -10.61 4.55
CA GLY A 99 -7.52 -10.79 3.28
C GLY A 99 -6.93 -9.50 2.70
N CYS A 100 -6.48 -9.64 1.46
CA CYS A 100 -5.79 -8.59 0.71
C CYS A 100 -6.51 -8.32 -0.61
N PHE A 101 -6.68 -7.05 -0.98
CA PHE A 101 -7.36 -6.64 -2.20
C PHE A 101 -6.44 -5.78 -3.07
N ASN A 102 -6.40 -6.05 -4.38
CA ASN A 102 -5.62 -5.26 -5.32
C ASN A 102 -6.54 -4.51 -6.30
N LEU A 103 -6.26 -3.22 -6.52
CA LEU A 103 -6.86 -2.45 -7.60
C LEU A 103 -6.00 -2.56 -8.85
N HIS A 104 -6.60 -3.11 -9.91
CA HIS A 104 -5.93 -3.32 -11.18
C HIS A 104 -6.63 -2.54 -12.29
N GLY A 105 -5.85 -1.82 -13.12
CA GLY A 105 -6.34 -0.93 -14.17
C GLY A 105 -6.85 -1.62 -15.43
N SER A 106 -7.50 -2.78 -15.32
CA SER A 106 -7.97 -3.51 -16.50
C SER A 106 -9.23 -4.35 -16.24
N LEU A 107 -9.85 -4.79 -17.34
CA LEU A 107 -10.96 -5.74 -17.33
C LEU A 107 -10.46 -7.17 -17.15
N LEU A 108 -10.17 -7.54 -15.90
CA LEU A 108 -9.75 -8.89 -15.54
C LEU A 108 -10.76 -9.95 -16.05
N PRO A 109 -10.29 -11.13 -16.51
CA PRO A 109 -8.91 -11.61 -16.45
C PRO A 109 -8.00 -11.13 -17.61
N LYS A 110 -8.47 -10.24 -18.50
CA LYS A 110 -7.64 -9.70 -19.58
C LYS A 110 -6.63 -8.69 -19.03
N TYR A 111 -5.48 -8.55 -19.67
CA TYR A 111 -4.42 -7.59 -19.30
C TYR A 111 -3.99 -7.72 -17.83
N ARG A 112 -3.81 -8.95 -17.36
CA ARG A 112 -2.96 -9.22 -16.21
C ARG A 112 -1.51 -8.94 -16.59
N GLY A 113 -0.70 -8.53 -15.62
CA GLY A 113 0.69 -8.12 -15.81
C GLY A 113 1.01 -6.97 -14.90
#